data_AF-A0A2A5NQI9-F1
#
_entry.id   AF-A0A2A5NQI9-F1
#
_cell.length_a   1.000
_cell.length_b   1.000
_cell.length_c   1.000
_cell.angle_alpha   90.00
_cell.angle_beta   90.00
_cell.angle_gamma   90.00
#
_symmetry.space_group_name_H-M   'P 1'
#
loop_
_entity.id
_entity.type
_entity.pdbx_description
1 polymer ?
#
loop_
_entity_poly.entity_id
_entity_poly.type
_entity_poly.pdbx_seq_one_letter_code
_entity_poly.pdbx_strand_id
1 'polypeptide(L)'
;MDDVTLTHPLVDAVGPGFLVSETDAAVVELSAARTGLVLDTRAADRAFVLLTPSTSRITTAMLAMLRRTGSAWIVREGDRYRAAGSTTIADDVASAMLSEQATPRSTRLGPDEVPWTEVVASVHHPATEQAGIGRTAELLLDGLATTAPAGWGTVEPATVGWSVSAVTDLARRRAPRLTRLVATAPVEGGVAAMQIRVERSATGVTEETRLALPMPGGAARPIETGPAPAGGRVVISNWLHMEPKPKPRTFTITATFDQAIGRRFSDGIFTDEKQLWMQLLWDKNSPGGFVIRTAYPTRLGG
;
A
#
# COMPACT_ATOMS: atom_id res chain seq x y z
N MET A 1 9.53 20.04 33.76
CA MET A 1 8.80 19.48 32.60
C MET A 1 9.14 18.02 32.64
N ASP A 2 8.32 17.26 33.36
CA ASP A 2 8.70 15.92 33.80
C ASP A 2 8.90 15.03 32.58
N ASP A 3 10.09 14.45 32.52
CA ASP A 3 10.49 13.48 31.51
C ASP A 3 9.65 12.22 31.75
N VAL A 4 8.46 12.17 31.15
CA VAL A 4 7.67 10.96 31.09
C VAL A 4 8.47 9.96 30.25
N THR A 5 9.29 9.16 30.94
CA THR A 5 9.98 8.03 30.34
C THR A 5 8.91 7.03 29.97
N LEU A 6 8.60 6.94 28.68
CA LEU A 6 7.65 5.98 28.14
C LEU A 6 8.21 4.57 28.41
N THR A 7 7.78 3.96 29.51
CA THR A 7 8.29 2.67 29.96
C THR A 7 7.59 1.59 29.16
N HIS A 8 8.26 1.12 28.11
CA HIS A 8 7.74 0.08 27.22
C HIS A 8 8.85 -0.93 26.91
N PRO A 9 8.58 -2.25 26.89
CA PRO A 9 9.61 -3.29 26.76
C PRO A 9 10.37 -3.28 25.43
N LEU A 10 9.87 -2.57 24.43
CA LEU A 10 10.53 -2.39 23.12
C LEU A 10 11.28 -1.05 23.00
N VAL A 11 11.50 -0.33 24.10
CA VAL A 11 12.32 0.89 24.13
C VAL A 11 13.72 0.53 24.56
N ASP A 12 14.69 0.71 23.67
CA ASP A 12 16.10 0.39 23.90
C ASP A 12 16.92 1.64 24.23
N ALA A 13 16.54 2.79 23.68
CA ALA A 13 17.15 4.07 24.01
C ALA A 13 16.16 5.23 23.89
N VAL A 14 16.44 6.30 24.64
CA VAL A 14 15.68 7.56 24.60
C VAL A 14 16.65 8.68 24.28
N GLY A 15 16.32 9.46 23.24
CA GLY A 15 17.06 10.65 22.86
C GLY A 15 16.23 11.93 23.03
N PRO A 16 16.81 13.11 22.77
CA PRO A 16 16.09 14.37 22.84
C PRO A 16 14.94 14.42 21.82
N GLY A 17 13.69 14.26 22.29
CA GLY A 17 12.49 14.31 21.44
C GLY A 17 12.22 13.04 20.63
N PHE A 18 12.96 11.95 20.85
CA PHE A 18 12.74 10.67 20.16
C PHE A 18 13.02 9.46 21.05
N LEU A 19 12.55 8.30 20.61
CA LEU A 19 12.88 7.02 21.22
C LEU A 19 13.21 5.98 20.16
N VAL A 20 14.07 5.05 20.53
CA VAL A 20 14.62 4.02 19.65
C VAL A 20 14.11 2.66 20.11
N SER A 21 13.55 1.93 19.16
CA SER A 21 13.33 0.50 19.25
C SER A 21 14.28 -0.18 18.27
N GLU A 22 15.22 -0.94 18.81
CA GLU A 22 16.22 -1.69 18.07
C GLU A 22 15.77 -3.14 17.88
N THR A 23 16.06 -3.70 16.71
CA THR A 23 15.87 -5.13 16.46
C THR A 23 16.78 -5.60 15.33
N ASP A 24 17.28 -6.82 15.46
CA ASP A 24 18.03 -7.54 14.43
C ASP A 24 17.17 -8.58 13.69
N ALA A 25 15.84 -8.56 13.90
CA ALA A 25 14.93 -9.46 13.21
C ALA A 25 15.07 -9.31 11.69
N ALA A 26 15.15 -10.45 10.99
CA ALA A 26 15.29 -10.47 9.53
C ALA A 26 14.08 -9.82 8.82
N VAL A 27 12.88 -9.97 9.39
CA VAL A 27 11.65 -9.31 8.95
C VAL A 27 11.01 -8.65 10.16
N VAL A 28 10.85 -7.33 10.12
CA VAL A 28 10.21 -6.55 11.18
C VAL A 28 8.75 -6.27 10.82
N GLU A 29 7.86 -6.85 11.61
CA GLU A 29 6.42 -6.78 11.48
C GLU A 29 5.78 -5.63 12.26
N LEU A 30 4.55 -5.27 11.91
CA LEU A 30 3.71 -4.35 12.68
C LEU A 30 2.92 -5.11 13.75
N SER A 31 3.61 -5.57 14.78
CA SER A 31 2.98 -6.28 15.89
C SER A 31 2.13 -5.37 16.79
N ALA A 32 1.30 -5.99 17.64
CA ALA A 32 0.51 -5.26 18.63
C ALA A 32 1.38 -4.39 19.55
N ALA A 33 2.51 -4.92 20.04
CA ALA A 33 3.43 -4.20 20.89
C ALA A 33 4.09 -3.02 20.16
N ARG A 34 4.57 -3.22 18.93
CA ARG A 34 5.13 -2.12 18.11
C ARG A 34 4.08 -1.07 17.75
N THR A 35 2.84 -1.49 17.46
CA THR A 35 1.73 -0.58 17.23
C THR A 35 1.45 0.29 18.45
N GLY A 36 1.37 -0.32 19.63
CA GLY A 36 1.21 0.39 20.92
C GLY A 36 2.32 1.39 21.13
N LEU A 37 3.58 0.94 21.06
CA LEU A 37 4.74 1.80 21.22
C LEU A 37 4.72 3.00 20.27
N VAL A 38 4.51 2.79 18.98
CA VAL A 38 4.47 3.89 17.99
C VAL A 38 3.38 4.91 18.35
N LEU A 39 2.19 4.45 18.74
CA LEU A 39 1.07 5.33 19.09
C LEU A 39 1.33 6.09 20.39
N ASP A 40 1.84 5.42 21.42
CA ASP A 40 2.13 6.06 22.72
C ASP A 40 3.27 7.07 22.57
N THR A 41 4.29 6.75 21.76
CA THR A 41 5.39 7.67 21.40
C THR A 41 4.84 8.96 20.78
N ARG A 42 3.87 8.83 19.89
CA ARG A 42 3.24 9.97 19.22
C ARG A 42 2.32 10.75 20.15
N ALA A 43 1.61 10.08 21.03
CA ALA A 43 0.82 10.73 22.07
C ALA A 43 1.69 11.56 23.04
N ALA A 44 2.95 11.14 23.24
CA ALA A 44 3.96 11.87 24.01
C ALA A 44 4.71 12.96 23.21
N ASP A 45 4.27 13.28 21.99
CA ASP A 45 4.91 14.25 21.08
C ASP A 45 6.39 13.97 20.80
N ARG A 46 6.74 12.67 20.71
CA ARG A 46 8.09 12.21 20.38
C ARG A 46 8.13 11.52 19.02
N ALA A 47 9.32 11.49 18.43
CA ALA A 47 9.56 10.69 17.24
C ALA A 47 9.88 9.23 17.60
N PHE A 48 9.18 8.27 17.00
CA PHE A 48 9.58 6.86 17.04
C PHE A 48 10.67 6.59 15.99
N VAL A 49 11.69 5.86 16.39
CA VAL A 49 12.78 5.39 15.53
C VAL A 49 12.82 3.86 15.58
N LEU A 50 12.64 3.22 14.43
CA LEU A 50 12.98 1.82 14.24
C LEU A 50 14.45 1.74 13.81
N LEU A 51 15.30 1.11 14.62
CA LEU A 51 16.70 0.87 14.31
C LEU A 51 16.92 -0.60 13.95
N THR A 52 17.49 -0.86 12.77
CA THR A 52 17.76 -2.22 12.30
C THR A 52 19.16 -2.33 11.67
N PRO A 53 19.78 -3.52 11.60
CA PRO A 53 20.90 -3.75 10.69
C PRO A 53 20.46 -3.66 9.22
N SER A 54 21.41 -3.57 8.30
CA SER A 54 21.17 -3.54 6.85
C SER A 54 20.60 -4.85 6.27
N THR A 55 20.69 -5.94 7.04
CA THR A 55 20.14 -7.25 6.69
C THR A 55 18.64 -7.38 6.99
N SER A 56 18.08 -6.49 7.80
CA SER A 56 16.65 -6.49 8.13
C SER A 56 15.80 -5.90 7.02
N ARG A 57 14.61 -6.47 6.84
CA ARG A 57 13.54 -5.95 5.99
C ARG A 57 12.35 -5.61 6.86
N ILE A 58 11.50 -4.70 6.43
CA ILE A 58 10.26 -4.38 7.16
C ILE A 58 9.05 -4.76 6.31
N THR A 59 7.96 -5.17 6.94
CA THR A 59 6.71 -5.45 6.24
C THR A 59 6.12 -4.17 5.65
N THR A 60 5.26 -4.30 4.65
CA THR A 60 4.55 -3.13 4.09
C THR A 60 3.64 -2.48 5.12
N ALA A 61 3.11 -3.26 6.09
CA ALA A 61 2.33 -2.71 7.18
C ALA A 61 3.17 -1.84 8.13
N MET A 62 4.37 -2.31 8.50
CA MET A 62 5.30 -1.54 9.31
C MET A 62 5.75 -0.27 8.57
N LEU A 63 6.13 -0.38 7.28
CA LEU A 63 6.51 0.77 6.45
C LEU A 63 5.39 1.82 6.38
N ALA A 64 4.15 1.39 6.15
CA ALA A 64 3.00 2.28 6.11
C ALA A 64 2.73 2.96 7.46
N MET A 65 2.92 2.25 8.58
CA MET A 65 2.82 2.83 9.91
C MET A 65 3.87 3.91 10.14
N LEU A 66 5.13 3.62 9.81
CA LEU A 66 6.23 4.58 9.97
C LEU A 66 5.98 5.85 9.16
N ARG A 67 5.62 5.71 7.88
CA ARG A 67 5.27 6.85 7.01
C ARG A 67 4.10 7.66 7.53
N ARG A 68 3.01 6.98 7.91
CA ARG A 68 1.78 7.65 8.37
C ARG A 68 1.99 8.45 9.65
N THR A 69 2.83 7.92 10.54
CA THR A 69 3.12 8.63 11.77
C THR A 69 4.12 9.74 11.50
N GLY A 70 5.09 9.55 10.61
CA GLY A 70 6.29 10.39 10.47
C GLY A 70 7.42 9.85 11.36
N SER A 71 7.52 8.53 11.48
CA SER A 71 8.55 7.83 12.24
C SER A 71 9.73 7.49 11.32
N ALA A 72 10.92 7.38 11.90
CA ALA A 72 12.13 7.10 11.14
C ALA A 72 12.42 5.60 11.12
N TRP A 73 12.86 5.10 9.96
CA TRP A 73 13.56 3.84 9.86
C TRP A 73 15.04 4.15 9.66
N ILE A 74 15.86 3.78 10.63
CA ILE A 74 17.31 3.97 10.60
C ILE A 74 17.97 2.61 10.46
N VAL A 75 18.94 2.54 9.57
CA VAL A 75 19.79 1.38 9.32
C VAL A 75 21.14 1.62 9.99
N ARG A 76 21.58 0.67 10.82
CA ARG A 76 22.93 0.64 11.39
C ARG A 76 23.88 -0.04 10.41
N GLU A 77 24.99 0.63 10.11
CA GLU A 77 26.08 0.16 9.27
C GLU A 77 27.38 0.21 10.08
N GLY A 78 27.65 -0.83 10.87
CA GLY A 78 28.76 -0.84 11.82
C GLY A 78 28.50 0.11 12.99
N ASP A 79 29.39 1.10 13.19
CA ASP A 79 29.27 2.19 14.17
C ASP A 79 28.56 3.43 13.60
N ARG A 80 28.12 3.38 12.34
CA ARG A 80 27.45 4.47 11.64
C ARG A 80 25.96 4.20 11.44
N TYR A 81 25.23 5.26 11.09
CA TYR A 81 23.77 5.24 10.93
C TYR A 81 23.35 5.89 9.62
N ARG A 82 22.25 5.42 9.02
CA ARG A 82 21.68 6.01 7.81
C ARG A 82 20.16 5.88 7.83
N ALA A 83 19.44 6.93 7.42
CA ALA A 83 18.01 6.79 7.21
C ALA A 83 17.74 5.83 6.04
N ALA A 84 16.77 4.93 6.17
CA ALA A 84 16.38 4.03 5.11
C ALA A 84 15.99 4.82 3.85
N GLY A 85 16.58 4.47 2.71
CA GLY A 85 16.45 5.19 1.45
C GLY A 85 17.46 6.33 1.25
N SER A 86 18.02 6.91 2.30
CA SER A 86 19.09 7.92 2.18
C SER A 86 20.42 7.28 1.77
N THR A 87 21.32 8.02 1.14
CA THR A 87 22.73 7.62 0.93
C THR A 87 23.66 8.27 1.95
N THR A 88 23.13 9.13 2.84
CA THR A 88 23.91 9.90 3.81
C THR A 88 24.20 9.07 5.04
N ILE A 89 25.49 8.90 5.34
CA ILE A 89 25.95 8.17 6.52
C ILE A 89 26.26 9.17 7.64
N ALA A 90 25.65 8.99 8.80
CA ALA A 90 25.78 9.82 9.99
C ALA A 90 26.50 9.10 11.14
N ASP A 91 27.06 9.90 12.05
CA ASP A 91 27.75 9.44 13.27
C ASP A 91 26.78 8.97 14.36
N ASP A 92 25.54 9.47 14.33
CA ASP A 92 24.54 9.21 15.35
C ASP A 92 23.12 9.13 14.76
N VAL A 93 22.19 8.59 15.56
CA VAL A 93 20.78 8.38 15.16
C VAL A 93 20.05 9.69 14.90
N ALA A 94 20.30 10.75 15.69
CA ALA A 94 19.60 12.02 15.55
C ALA A 94 19.98 12.70 14.22
N SER A 95 21.27 12.71 13.89
CA SER A 95 21.80 13.18 12.62
C SER A 95 21.28 12.35 11.43
N ALA A 96 21.18 11.02 11.60
CA ALA A 96 20.60 10.15 10.58
C ALA A 96 19.11 10.45 10.32
N MET A 97 18.33 10.74 11.36
CA MET A 97 16.90 11.10 11.23
C MET A 97 16.68 12.38 10.43
N LEU A 98 17.62 13.34 10.51
CA LEU A 98 17.56 14.62 9.80
C LEU A 98 18.10 14.53 8.37
N SER A 99 18.67 13.39 7.98
CA SER A 99 19.24 13.21 6.65
C SER A 99 18.14 13.20 5.59
N GLU A 100 18.39 13.90 4.48
CA GLU A 100 17.47 13.87 3.34
C GLU A 100 17.28 12.42 2.86
N GLN A 101 16.02 12.00 2.82
CA GLN A 101 15.63 10.78 2.15
C GLN A 101 15.66 11.06 0.65
N ALA A 102 16.83 10.92 0.05
CA ALA A 102 16.89 10.81 -1.40
C ALA A 102 16.05 9.57 -1.76
N THR A 103 15.07 9.70 -2.64
CA THR A 103 14.68 8.56 -3.47
C THR A 103 15.58 8.63 -4.69
N PRO A 104 16.82 8.09 -4.67
CA PRO A 104 17.47 7.81 -5.93
C PRO A 104 16.54 6.82 -6.61
N ARG A 105 15.88 7.27 -7.67
CA ARG A 105 15.03 6.45 -8.52
C ARG A 105 15.98 5.49 -9.24
N SER A 106 16.38 4.42 -8.56
CA SER A 106 17.25 3.42 -9.15
C SER A 106 16.44 2.69 -10.22
N THR A 107 16.97 2.67 -11.43
CA THR A 107 16.43 1.85 -12.52
C THR A 107 16.96 0.41 -12.47
N ARG A 108 17.78 0.09 -11.47
CA ARG A 108 18.39 -1.22 -11.28
C ARG A 108 18.08 -1.74 -9.89
N LEU A 109 17.63 -2.99 -9.84
CA LEU A 109 17.45 -3.72 -8.61
C LEU A 109 18.82 -4.25 -8.14
N GLY A 110 19.08 -4.16 -6.85
CA GLY A 110 20.19 -4.86 -6.20
C GLY A 110 20.04 -6.39 -6.30
N PRO A 111 21.13 -7.15 -6.11
CA PRO A 111 21.13 -8.61 -6.25
C PRO A 111 20.14 -9.33 -5.33
N ASP A 112 19.80 -8.74 -4.19
CA ASP A 112 18.86 -9.29 -3.20
C ASP A 112 17.51 -8.55 -3.16
N GLU A 113 17.29 -7.60 -4.06
CA GLU A 113 16.05 -6.83 -4.16
C GLU A 113 15.00 -7.57 -4.99
N VAL A 114 13.84 -7.81 -4.39
CA VAL A 114 12.69 -8.40 -5.07
C VAL A 114 11.81 -7.27 -5.58
N PRO A 115 11.61 -7.12 -6.90
CA PRO A 115 10.64 -6.15 -7.40
C PRO A 115 9.26 -6.55 -6.91
N TRP A 116 8.45 -5.56 -6.60
CA TRP A 116 7.08 -5.77 -6.16
C TRP A 116 6.15 -4.82 -6.88
N THR A 117 4.91 -5.25 -7.05
CA THR A 117 3.83 -4.44 -7.60
C THR A 117 2.95 -3.96 -6.45
N GLU A 118 2.71 -2.65 -6.39
CA GLU A 118 1.70 -2.07 -5.51
C GLU A 118 0.39 -1.88 -6.29
N VAL A 119 -0.71 -2.35 -5.71
CA VAL A 119 -2.06 -2.09 -6.22
C VAL A 119 -2.88 -1.46 -5.10
N VAL A 120 -3.53 -0.33 -5.39
CA VAL A 120 -4.46 0.32 -4.47
C VAL A 120 -5.83 0.34 -5.13
N ALA A 121 -6.79 -0.35 -4.51
CA ALA A 121 -8.18 -0.38 -4.94
C ALA A 121 -9.07 0.22 -3.84
N SER A 122 -10.00 1.08 -4.23
CA SER A 122 -11.02 1.63 -3.33
C SER A 122 -12.39 1.26 -3.87
N VAL A 123 -13.17 0.51 -3.09
CA VAL A 123 -14.50 0.03 -3.45
C VAL A 123 -15.52 0.62 -2.49
N HIS A 124 -16.58 1.20 -3.05
CA HIS A 124 -17.73 1.64 -2.26
C HIS A 124 -18.78 0.55 -2.21
N HIS A 125 -19.13 0.15 -0.99
CA HIS A 125 -20.19 -0.80 -0.68
C HIS A 125 -21.44 -0.02 -0.24
N PRO A 126 -22.55 -0.10 -1.00
CA PRO A 126 -23.83 0.45 -0.56
C PRO A 126 -24.25 -0.14 0.80
N ALA A 127 -25.04 0.62 1.57
CA ALA A 127 -25.56 0.17 2.86
C ALA A 127 -26.63 -0.94 2.71
N THR A 128 -26.20 -2.15 2.35
CA THR A 128 -27.04 -3.34 2.27
C THR A 128 -26.51 -4.42 3.20
N GLU A 129 -27.38 -5.33 3.65
CA GLU A 129 -26.96 -6.47 4.48
C GLU A 129 -25.98 -7.42 3.76
N GLN A 130 -25.98 -7.36 2.42
CA GLN A 130 -25.14 -8.17 1.55
C GLN A 130 -23.73 -7.60 1.33
N ALA A 131 -23.43 -6.40 1.83
CA ALA A 131 -22.10 -5.80 1.72
C ALA A 131 -21.06 -6.67 2.46
N GLY A 132 -20.18 -7.31 1.69
CA GLY A 132 -19.06 -8.12 2.19
C GLY A 132 -17.74 -7.36 2.04
N ILE A 133 -17.01 -7.22 3.14
CA ILE A 133 -15.68 -6.60 3.19
C ILE A 133 -14.62 -7.67 3.03
N GLY A 134 -13.60 -7.41 2.21
CA GLY A 134 -12.47 -8.30 1.97
C GLY A 134 -12.53 -9.01 0.61
N ARG A 135 -13.69 -9.01 -0.06
CA ARG A 135 -13.80 -9.63 -1.39
C ARG A 135 -12.95 -8.93 -2.45
N THR A 136 -12.67 -7.64 -2.27
CA THR A 136 -11.70 -6.92 -3.10
C THR A 136 -10.31 -7.54 -2.99
N ALA A 137 -9.87 -7.95 -1.80
CA ALA A 137 -8.58 -8.61 -1.61
C ALA A 137 -8.52 -9.98 -2.29
N GLU A 138 -9.60 -10.77 -2.22
CA GLU A 138 -9.71 -12.05 -2.95
C GLU A 138 -9.59 -11.84 -4.46
N LEU A 139 -10.37 -10.90 -5.02
CA LEU A 139 -10.37 -10.63 -6.46
C LEU A 139 -9.02 -10.12 -6.97
N LEU A 140 -8.35 -9.27 -6.20
CA LEU A 140 -7.03 -8.76 -6.56
C LEU A 140 -5.98 -9.88 -6.58
N LEU A 141 -5.94 -10.75 -5.58
CA LEU A 141 -4.98 -11.83 -5.53
C LEU A 141 -5.27 -12.94 -6.54
N ASP A 142 -6.53 -13.27 -6.76
CA ASP A 142 -6.92 -14.26 -7.76
C ASP A 142 -6.52 -13.78 -9.16
N GLY A 143 -6.83 -12.52 -9.49
CA GLY A 143 -6.50 -11.95 -10.80
C GLY A 143 -5.00 -11.74 -11.06
N LEU A 144 -4.18 -11.54 -10.02
CA LEU A 144 -2.76 -11.22 -10.18
C LEU A 144 -1.81 -12.39 -9.89
N ALA A 145 -2.24 -13.34 -9.07
CA ALA A 145 -1.42 -14.44 -8.59
C ALA A 145 -2.17 -15.78 -8.48
N THR A 146 -3.41 -15.86 -9.00
CA THR A 146 -4.25 -17.08 -9.03
C THR A 146 -4.32 -17.75 -7.65
N THR A 147 -4.45 -16.93 -6.60
CA THR A 147 -4.49 -17.37 -5.20
C THR A 147 -5.49 -16.54 -4.41
N ALA A 148 -5.75 -16.94 -3.16
CA ALA A 148 -6.57 -16.20 -2.23
C ALA A 148 -5.74 -15.80 -0.99
N PRO A 149 -6.17 -14.78 -0.22
CA PRO A 149 -5.60 -14.55 1.10
C PRO A 149 -5.69 -15.81 1.95
N ALA A 150 -4.61 -16.13 2.66
CA ALA A 150 -4.54 -17.29 3.55
C ALA A 150 -4.79 -16.89 5.01
N GLY A 151 -4.30 -15.72 5.40
CA GLY A 151 -4.38 -15.23 6.78
C GLY A 151 -4.77 -13.76 6.86
N TRP A 152 -5.32 -13.35 8.00
CA TRP A 152 -5.59 -11.95 8.34
C TRP A 152 -5.44 -11.67 9.84
N GLY A 153 -5.44 -10.39 10.18
CA GLY A 153 -5.44 -9.90 11.55
C GLY A 153 -5.62 -8.38 11.60
N THR A 154 -5.78 -7.83 12.81
CA THR A 154 -5.74 -6.37 13.04
C THR A 154 -4.32 -5.82 13.14
N VAL A 155 -3.36 -6.71 13.31
CA VAL A 155 -1.91 -6.48 13.41
C VAL A 155 -1.21 -7.68 12.77
N GLU A 156 0.08 -7.55 12.51
CA GLU A 156 0.91 -8.68 12.11
C GLU A 156 1.43 -9.44 13.36
N PRO A 157 1.78 -10.74 13.24
CA PRO A 157 1.54 -11.61 12.09
C PRO A 157 0.04 -11.89 11.87
N ALA A 158 -0.36 -12.15 10.62
CA ALA A 158 -1.73 -12.47 10.25
C ALA A 158 -2.09 -13.92 10.61
N THR A 159 -2.39 -14.17 11.89
CA THR A 159 -2.54 -15.53 12.43
C THR A 159 -3.93 -16.15 12.29
N VAL A 160 -4.94 -15.39 11.86
CA VAL A 160 -6.31 -15.90 11.72
C VAL A 160 -6.53 -16.35 10.28
N GLY A 161 -7.09 -17.54 10.08
CA GLY A 161 -7.44 -18.02 8.73
C GLY A 161 -8.38 -17.05 8.01
N TRP A 162 -8.12 -16.81 6.72
CA TRP A 162 -8.92 -15.88 5.92
C TRP A 162 -10.39 -16.28 5.86
N SER A 163 -11.25 -15.27 6.06
CA SER A 163 -12.69 -15.42 5.87
C SER A 163 -13.33 -14.04 5.66
N VAL A 164 -13.95 -13.84 4.49
CA VAL A 164 -14.70 -12.61 4.18
C VAL A 164 -15.80 -12.38 5.21
N SER A 165 -16.51 -13.41 5.67
CA SER A 165 -17.55 -13.24 6.70
C SER A 165 -16.95 -12.75 8.02
N ALA A 166 -15.83 -13.32 8.47
CA ALA A 166 -15.18 -12.92 9.71
C ALA A 166 -14.60 -11.49 9.65
N VAL A 167 -14.00 -11.13 8.51
CA VAL A 167 -13.51 -9.78 8.22
C VAL A 167 -14.68 -8.77 8.24
N THR A 168 -15.77 -9.11 7.56
CA THR A 168 -16.97 -8.26 7.49
C THR A 168 -17.59 -8.09 8.88
N ASP A 169 -17.70 -9.17 9.66
CA ASP A 169 -18.27 -9.11 11.00
C ASP A 169 -17.44 -8.25 11.95
N LEU A 170 -16.11 -8.29 11.84
CA LEU A 170 -15.25 -7.38 12.60
C LEU A 170 -15.47 -5.93 12.21
N ALA A 171 -15.52 -5.64 10.89
CA ALA A 171 -15.78 -4.29 10.40
C ALA A 171 -17.15 -3.76 10.88
N ARG A 172 -18.19 -4.62 10.85
CA ARG A 172 -19.53 -4.30 11.37
C ARG A 172 -19.50 -4.01 12.87
N ARG A 173 -18.88 -4.86 13.68
CA ARG A 173 -18.78 -4.66 15.14
C ARG A 173 -18.06 -3.37 15.53
N ARG A 174 -17.12 -2.91 14.72
CA ARG A 174 -16.36 -1.68 14.97
C ARG A 174 -17.02 -0.42 14.43
N ALA A 175 -18.02 -0.53 13.56
CA ALA A 175 -18.68 0.63 12.98
C ALA A 175 -19.28 1.55 14.07
N PRO A 176 -19.17 2.90 13.94
CA PRO A 176 -18.62 3.65 12.80
C PRO A 176 -17.09 3.86 12.87
N ARG A 177 -16.40 3.26 13.84
CA ARG A 177 -14.95 3.42 13.99
C ARG A 177 -14.24 2.79 12.80
N LEU A 178 -13.28 3.53 12.26
CA LEU A 178 -12.39 3.06 11.21
C LEU A 178 -11.73 1.72 11.61
N THR A 179 -11.76 0.77 10.69
CA THR A 179 -11.15 -0.56 10.86
C THR A 179 -9.95 -0.69 9.93
N ARG A 180 -8.84 -1.22 10.45
CA ARG A 180 -7.64 -1.56 9.69
C ARG A 180 -7.30 -3.01 9.93
N LEU A 181 -6.97 -3.69 8.85
CA LEU A 181 -6.63 -5.10 8.84
C LEU A 181 -5.39 -5.29 7.96
N VAL A 182 -4.65 -6.34 8.28
CA VAL A 182 -3.64 -6.91 7.40
C VAL A 182 -4.13 -8.27 6.92
N ALA A 183 -3.76 -8.61 5.70
CA ALA A 183 -3.99 -9.94 5.15
C ALA A 183 -2.76 -10.40 4.36
N THR A 184 -2.54 -11.70 4.29
CA THR A 184 -1.35 -12.26 3.64
C THR A 184 -1.70 -13.49 2.83
N ALA A 185 -0.98 -13.71 1.73
CA ALA A 185 -1.02 -14.95 0.96
C ALA A 185 0.40 -15.42 0.62
N PRO A 186 0.69 -16.73 0.71
CA PRO A 186 1.88 -17.28 0.08
C PRO A 186 1.75 -17.14 -1.44
N VAL A 187 2.81 -16.68 -2.09
CA VAL A 187 2.90 -16.50 -3.54
C VAL A 187 4.29 -16.92 -4.03
N GLU A 188 4.45 -17.06 -5.34
CA GLU A 188 5.78 -17.28 -5.91
C GLU A 188 6.74 -16.14 -5.50
N GLY A 189 7.93 -16.50 -5.02
CA GLY A 189 8.95 -15.52 -4.61
C GLY A 189 8.69 -14.79 -3.29
N GLY A 190 7.67 -15.17 -2.51
CA GLY A 190 7.52 -14.68 -1.14
C GLY A 190 6.09 -14.66 -0.61
N VAL A 191 5.72 -13.55 0.01
CA VAL A 191 4.41 -13.33 0.63
C VAL A 191 3.79 -12.08 0.05
N ALA A 192 2.58 -12.19 -0.48
CA ALA A 192 1.77 -11.05 -0.82
C ALA A 192 1.19 -10.45 0.47
N ALA A 193 1.37 -9.15 0.66
CA ALA A 193 0.92 -8.44 1.85
C ALA A 193 -0.17 -7.43 1.48
N MET A 194 -1.26 -7.45 2.21
CA MET A 194 -2.40 -6.58 1.98
C MET A 194 -2.73 -5.77 3.23
N GLN A 195 -3.15 -4.52 3.02
CA GLN A 195 -3.73 -3.67 4.04
C GLN A 195 -5.14 -3.30 3.63
N ILE A 196 -6.12 -3.58 4.48
CA ILE A 196 -7.52 -3.27 4.24
C ILE A 196 -7.94 -2.20 5.24
N ARG A 197 -8.40 -1.06 4.73
CA ARG A 197 -8.99 0.03 5.52
C ARG A 197 -10.47 0.11 5.20
N VAL A 198 -11.28 0.10 6.25
CA VAL A 198 -12.73 0.16 6.16
C VAL A 198 -13.21 1.40 6.90
N GLU A 199 -13.99 2.22 6.20
CA GLU A 199 -14.50 3.49 6.73
C GLU A 199 -15.96 3.67 6.35
N ARG A 200 -16.78 4.08 7.32
CA ARG A 200 -18.20 4.36 7.07
C ARG A 200 -18.32 5.72 6.37
N SER A 201 -19.12 5.78 5.32
CA SER A 201 -19.56 7.03 4.71
C SER A 201 -21.06 7.26 4.97
N ALA A 202 -21.59 8.40 4.55
CA ALA A 202 -23.02 8.69 4.64
C ALA A 202 -23.88 7.71 3.80
N THR A 203 -23.32 7.15 2.72
CA THR A 203 -24.04 6.31 1.75
C THR A 203 -23.73 4.82 1.87
N GLY A 204 -22.84 4.42 2.78
CA GLY A 204 -22.42 3.04 2.94
C GLY A 204 -21.07 2.91 3.59
N VAL A 205 -20.21 2.07 3.01
CA VAL A 205 -18.87 1.77 3.52
C VAL A 205 -17.88 1.86 2.38
N THR A 206 -16.72 2.45 2.62
CA THR A 206 -15.59 2.42 1.69
C THR A 206 -14.56 1.42 2.19
N GLU A 207 -14.20 0.48 1.32
CA GLU A 207 -13.10 -0.47 1.52
C GLU A 207 -11.93 -0.05 0.62
N GLU A 208 -10.81 0.35 1.22
CA GLU A 208 -9.55 0.56 0.53
C GLU A 208 -8.65 -0.64 0.80
N THR A 209 -8.27 -1.35 -0.27
CA THR A 209 -7.30 -2.46 -0.23
C THR A 209 -6.01 -2.01 -0.91
N ARG A 210 -4.89 -2.05 -0.17
CA ARG A 210 -3.54 -1.93 -0.73
C ARG A 210 -2.91 -3.32 -0.76
N LEU A 211 -2.44 -3.77 -1.91
CA LEU A 211 -1.73 -5.02 -2.12
C LEU A 211 -0.29 -4.72 -2.52
N ALA A 212 0.65 -5.38 -1.88
CA ALA A 212 2.04 -5.49 -2.31
C ALA A 212 2.31 -6.94 -2.71
N LEU A 213 2.60 -7.15 -3.99
CA LEU A 213 2.82 -8.47 -4.57
C LEU A 213 4.28 -8.60 -5.05
N PRO A 214 5.09 -9.52 -4.49
CA PRO A 214 6.43 -9.78 -5.03
C PRO A 214 6.35 -10.35 -6.45
N MET A 215 7.30 -9.95 -7.30
CA MET A 215 7.39 -10.33 -8.71
C MET A 215 8.75 -10.97 -9.02
N PRO A 216 9.07 -12.16 -8.48
CA PRO A 216 10.35 -12.83 -8.74
C PRO A 216 10.58 -13.06 -10.25
N GLY A 217 11.78 -12.77 -10.75
CA GLY A 217 12.15 -13.01 -12.16
C GLY A 217 11.49 -12.07 -13.19
N GLY A 218 10.66 -11.12 -12.75
CA GLY A 218 10.04 -10.15 -13.63
C GLY A 218 10.98 -9.00 -13.97
N ALA A 219 11.45 -8.94 -15.22
CA ALA A 219 11.50 -7.63 -15.87
C ALA A 219 10.11 -7.01 -15.68
N ALA A 220 10.02 -5.77 -15.22
CA ALA A 220 8.75 -5.05 -15.25
C ALA A 220 8.22 -5.20 -16.68
N ARG A 221 7.24 -6.08 -16.92
CA ARG A 221 6.55 -6.10 -18.20
C ARG A 221 5.87 -4.74 -18.21
N PRO A 222 6.24 -3.83 -19.13
CA PRO A 222 5.38 -2.68 -19.36
C PRO A 222 4.00 -3.27 -19.57
N ILE A 223 2.99 -2.73 -18.88
CA ILE A 223 1.62 -2.96 -19.30
C ILE A 223 1.62 -2.72 -20.81
N GLU A 224 1.42 -3.78 -21.61
CA GLU A 224 1.35 -3.63 -23.06
C GLU A 224 0.09 -2.81 -23.34
N THR A 225 0.28 -1.51 -23.46
CA THR A 225 -0.68 -0.63 -24.08
C THR A 225 -0.85 -1.13 -25.50
N GLY A 226 -1.99 -1.78 -25.77
CA GLY A 226 -2.43 -2.05 -27.13
C GLY A 226 -2.40 -0.76 -27.96
N PRO A 227 -2.32 -0.88 -29.30
CA PRO A 227 -2.17 0.28 -30.18
C PRO A 227 -3.31 1.28 -29.93
N ALA A 228 -2.93 2.52 -29.63
CA ALA A 228 -3.86 3.63 -29.62
C ALA A 228 -4.52 3.76 -31.00
N PRO A 229 -5.82 4.11 -31.09
CA PRO A 229 -6.36 4.64 -32.33
C PRO A 229 -5.51 5.86 -32.74
N ALA A 230 -5.23 5.95 -34.04
CA ALA A 230 -4.23 6.85 -34.62
C ALA A 230 -4.26 8.27 -34.02
N GLY A 231 -3.16 8.65 -33.36
CA GLY A 231 -2.95 10.01 -32.86
C GLY A 231 -2.25 10.08 -31.50
N GLY A 232 -0.91 9.98 -31.51
CA GLY A 232 -0.06 10.46 -30.41
C GLY A 232 0.03 9.56 -29.17
N ARG A 233 1.13 8.81 -29.07
CA ARG A 233 1.50 7.97 -27.92
C ARG A 233 1.88 8.85 -26.73
N VAL A 234 0.91 9.19 -25.86
CA VAL A 234 1.16 9.91 -24.61
C VAL A 234 1.10 8.92 -23.45
N VAL A 235 2.26 8.58 -22.89
CA VAL A 235 2.38 7.85 -21.62
C VAL A 235 1.79 8.73 -20.50
N ILE A 236 1.13 8.17 -19.49
CA ILE A 236 0.49 8.95 -18.39
C ILE A 236 1.47 9.97 -17.78
N SER A 237 2.75 9.60 -17.66
CA SER A 237 3.84 10.50 -17.24
C SER A 237 3.94 11.73 -18.13
N ASN A 238 3.88 11.55 -19.46
CA ASN A 238 3.94 12.66 -20.42
C ASN A 238 2.74 13.58 -20.24
N TRP A 239 1.53 13.04 -20.07
CA TRP A 239 0.33 13.84 -19.82
C TRP A 239 0.40 14.63 -18.51
N LEU A 240 0.94 14.03 -17.44
CA LEU A 240 1.15 14.71 -16.15
C LEU A 240 2.13 15.88 -16.25
N HIS A 241 3.15 15.76 -17.10
CA HIS A 241 4.20 16.76 -17.28
C HIS A 241 3.95 17.77 -18.42
N MET A 242 2.82 17.68 -19.13
CA MET A 242 2.47 18.67 -20.18
C MET A 242 2.30 20.07 -19.60
N GLU A 243 2.88 21.08 -20.26
CA GLU A 243 2.59 22.49 -20.01
C GLU A 243 2.34 23.22 -21.35
N PRO A 244 1.23 23.96 -21.51
CA PRO A 244 0.13 24.10 -20.56
C PRO A 244 -0.71 22.81 -20.46
N LYS A 245 -1.36 22.58 -19.31
CA LYS A 245 -2.22 21.40 -19.12
C LYS A 245 -3.34 21.36 -20.17
N PRO A 246 -3.58 20.20 -20.83
CA PRO A 246 -4.63 20.09 -21.84
C PRO A 246 -6.03 20.32 -21.24
N LYS A 247 -6.94 20.86 -22.06
CA LYS A 247 -8.37 20.97 -21.75
C LYS A 247 -9.12 20.01 -22.69
N PRO A 248 -9.92 19.05 -22.17
CA PRO A 248 -10.21 18.80 -20.76
C PRO A 248 -9.01 18.18 -20.01
N ARG A 249 -8.94 18.41 -18.70
CA ARG A 249 -7.92 17.86 -17.79
C ARG A 249 -8.12 16.37 -17.49
N THR A 250 -8.59 15.62 -18.47
CA THR A 250 -8.90 14.19 -18.34
C THR A 250 -8.01 13.37 -19.25
N PHE A 251 -7.67 12.17 -18.81
CA PHE A 251 -6.91 11.19 -19.58
C PHE A 251 -7.62 9.86 -19.53
N THR A 252 -7.76 9.21 -20.68
CA THR A 252 -8.47 7.94 -20.79
C THR A 252 -7.49 6.80 -20.93
N ILE A 253 -7.71 5.74 -20.19
CA ILE A 253 -6.96 4.50 -20.22
C ILE A 253 -7.89 3.37 -20.60
N THR A 254 -7.39 2.53 -21.50
CA THR A 254 -7.99 1.26 -21.86
C THR A 254 -7.05 0.14 -21.44
N ALA A 255 -7.59 -0.94 -20.87
CA ALA A 255 -6.85 -2.17 -20.65
C ALA A 255 -7.64 -3.38 -21.17
N THR A 256 -6.93 -4.38 -21.65
CA THR A 256 -7.50 -5.69 -22.04
C THR A 256 -6.87 -6.76 -21.18
N PHE A 257 -7.69 -7.69 -20.72
CA PHE A 257 -7.32 -8.80 -19.86
C PHE A 257 -7.54 -10.12 -20.60
N ASP A 258 -6.78 -11.14 -20.24
CA ASP A 258 -6.93 -12.50 -20.76
C ASP A 258 -8.19 -13.19 -20.22
N GLN A 259 -8.66 -12.77 -19.05
CA GLN A 259 -9.87 -13.24 -18.39
C GLN A 259 -10.96 -12.15 -18.28
N ALA A 260 -12.19 -12.57 -17.96
CA ALA A 260 -13.30 -11.66 -17.74
C ALA A 260 -13.13 -10.89 -16.43
N ILE A 261 -13.22 -9.56 -16.49
CA ILE A 261 -13.05 -8.66 -15.34
C ILE A 261 -14.38 -8.07 -14.84
N GLY A 262 -15.48 -8.35 -15.53
CA GLY A 262 -16.81 -7.93 -15.15
C GLY A 262 -17.86 -8.37 -16.14
N ARG A 263 -19.10 -7.96 -15.91
CA ARG A 263 -20.24 -8.28 -16.79
C ARG A 263 -20.99 -7.02 -17.18
N ARG A 264 -21.38 -6.93 -18.44
CA ARG A 264 -22.25 -5.88 -18.98
C ARG A 264 -23.64 -6.47 -19.24
N PHE A 265 -24.68 -5.71 -18.94
CA PHE A 265 -26.04 -6.06 -19.35
C PHE A 265 -26.46 -5.16 -20.51
N SER A 266 -26.80 -5.76 -21.64
CA SER A 266 -27.33 -5.06 -22.82
C SER A 266 -28.29 -5.98 -23.55
N ASP A 267 -29.39 -5.42 -24.08
CA ASP A 267 -30.39 -6.17 -24.86
C ASP A 267 -30.94 -7.43 -24.16
N GLY A 268 -31.07 -7.37 -22.83
CA GLY A 268 -31.60 -8.49 -22.03
C GLY A 268 -30.58 -9.58 -21.69
N ILE A 269 -29.31 -9.43 -22.09
CA ILE A 269 -28.28 -10.46 -21.95
C ILE A 269 -27.09 -9.92 -21.15
N PHE A 270 -26.56 -10.74 -20.25
CA PHE A 270 -25.27 -10.49 -19.59
C PHE A 270 -24.12 -11.02 -20.44
N THR A 271 -23.13 -10.18 -20.70
CA THR A 271 -21.89 -10.55 -21.40
C THR A 271 -20.69 -10.34 -20.51
N ASP A 272 -19.77 -11.31 -20.49
CA ASP A 272 -18.48 -11.18 -19.84
C ASP A 272 -17.62 -10.16 -20.61
N GLU A 273 -17.06 -9.20 -19.89
CA GLU A 273 -16.21 -8.15 -20.44
C GLU A 273 -14.76 -8.37 -19.99
N LYS A 274 -13.84 -8.39 -20.97
CA LYS A 274 -12.40 -8.52 -20.76
C LYS A 274 -11.64 -7.20 -20.92
N GLN A 275 -12.38 -6.11 -21.08
CA GLN A 275 -11.82 -4.80 -21.39
C GLN A 275 -12.29 -3.81 -20.32
N LEU A 276 -11.38 -2.94 -19.89
CA LEU A 276 -11.61 -1.87 -18.92
C LEU A 276 -11.44 -0.54 -19.63
N TRP A 277 -12.38 0.37 -19.38
CA TRP A 277 -12.19 1.79 -19.67
C TRP A 277 -12.13 2.56 -18.37
N MET A 278 -11.18 3.48 -18.28
CA MET A 278 -10.94 4.30 -17.09
C MET A 278 -10.64 5.73 -17.51
N GLN A 279 -11.21 6.70 -16.81
CA GLN A 279 -10.92 8.12 -16.97
C GLN A 279 -10.24 8.66 -15.72
N LEU A 280 -9.06 9.23 -15.91
CA LEU A 280 -8.32 9.99 -14.93
C LEU A 280 -8.67 11.47 -15.07
N LEU A 281 -8.65 12.19 -13.96
CA LEU A 281 -8.76 13.65 -13.89
C LEU A 281 -7.51 14.20 -13.23
N TRP A 282 -6.88 15.20 -13.82
CA TRP A 282 -5.69 15.82 -13.26
C TRP A 282 -6.06 16.52 -11.96
N ASP A 283 -5.28 16.27 -10.91
CA ASP A 283 -5.44 16.88 -9.61
C ASP A 283 -4.08 17.07 -8.94
N LYS A 284 -3.67 18.34 -8.82
CA LYS A 284 -2.40 18.72 -8.15
C LYS A 284 -2.32 18.32 -6.69
N ASN A 285 -3.46 18.09 -6.03
CA ASN A 285 -3.50 17.73 -4.62
C ASN A 285 -3.48 16.21 -4.41
N SER A 286 -3.62 15.43 -5.48
CA SER A 286 -3.47 13.98 -5.43
C SER A 286 -1.99 13.59 -5.41
N PRO A 287 -1.57 12.60 -4.58
CA PRO A 287 -0.20 12.10 -4.54
C PRO A 287 0.36 11.64 -5.90
N GLY A 288 -0.52 11.24 -6.83
CA GLY A 288 -0.13 10.84 -8.20
C GLY A 288 -0.28 11.94 -9.26
N GLY A 289 -0.74 13.14 -8.89
CA GLY A 289 -1.09 14.21 -9.82
C GLY A 289 -2.42 14.01 -10.57
N PHE A 290 -3.19 12.98 -10.21
CA PHE A 290 -4.51 12.68 -10.78
C PHE A 290 -5.41 11.89 -9.82
N VAL A 291 -6.71 11.91 -10.05
CA VAL A 291 -7.70 11.02 -9.42
C VAL A 291 -8.42 10.20 -10.48
N ILE A 292 -8.89 9.00 -10.13
CA ILE A 292 -9.74 8.21 -11.01
C ILE A 292 -11.14 8.81 -10.94
N ARG A 293 -11.63 9.34 -12.07
CA ARG A 293 -12.98 9.92 -12.16
C ARG A 293 -14.04 8.85 -12.34
N THR A 294 -13.75 7.82 -13.14
CA THR A 294 -14.63 6.68 -13.38
C THR A 294 -13.83 5.54 -14.01
N ALA A 295 -14.25 4.30 -13.76
CA ALA A 295 -13.70 3.11 -14.40
C ALA A 295 -14.79 2.03 -14.47
N TYR A 296 -14.93 1.36 -15.61
CA TYR A 296 -15.90 0.29 -15.78
C TYR A 296 -15.47 -0.70 -16.86
N PRO A 297 -15.82 -1.99 -16.72
CA PRO A 297 -15.68 -2.97 -17.79
C PRO A 297 -16.51 -2.53 -19.00
N THR A 298 -15.93 -2.54 -20.20
CA THR A 298 -16.62 -2.19 -21.44
C THR A 298 -15.96 -2.86 -22.63
N ARG A 299 -16.75 -3.19 -23.64
CA ARG A 299 -16.26 -3.49 -24.97
C ARG A 299 -15.86 -2.21 -25.68
N LEU A 300 -14.66 -2.14 -26.22
CA LEU A 300 -14.17 -1.03 -27.03
C LEU A 300 -14.20 -1.44 -28.50
N GLY A 301 -14.98 -0.72 -29.31
CA GLY A 301 -15.12 -0.97 -30.74
C GLY A 301 -16.35 -1.80 -31.14
N GLY A 302 -17.50 -1.58 -30.49
CA GLY A 302 -18.82 -1.99 -30.99
C GLY A 302 -19.58 -0.80 -31.53
#